data_AF-A0A8V5H6N4-F1
#
_entry.id   AF-A0A8V5H6N4-F1
#
_cell.length_a   1.000
_cell.length_b   1.000
_cell.length_c   1.000
_cell.angle_alpha   90.00
_cell.angle_beta   90.00
_cell.angle_gamma   90.00
#
_symmetry.space_group_name_H-M   'P 1'
#
loop_
_entity.id
_entity.type
_entity.pdbx_description
1 polymer ?
#
loop_
_entity_poly.entity_id
_entity_poly.type
_entity_poly.pdbx_seq_one_letter_code
_entity_poly.pdbx_strand_id
1 'polypeptide(L)' 'LAGNSFLSDAGYGEQELDANSALMEVDKGLRYGKLGEQCEAVVRFPRLFQKYPFPILINSAFLKLADVF' A
#
# COMPACT_ATOMS: atom_id res chain seq x y z
N LEU A 1 11.82 11.85 23.41
CA LEU A 1 11.22 10.60 23.94
C LEU A 1 9.77 10.54 23.45
N ALA A 2 9.51 9.84 22.34
CA ALA A 2 8.15 9.44 21.92
C ALA A 2 8.28 8.39 20.81
N GLY A 3 8.89 7.26 21.15
CA GLY A 3 8.79 6.03 20.38
C GLY A 3 7.87 5.07 21.14
N ASN A 4 7.07 4.30 20.40
CA ASN A 4 6.18 3.22 20.85
C ASN A 4 4.76 3.59 21.28
N SER A 5 3.96 4.03 20.30
CA SER A 5 2.51 3.71 20.27
C SER A 5 2.19 2.62 19.23
N PHE A 6 3.18 1.77 18.88
CA PHE A 6 3.10 0.81 17.77
C PHE A 6 2.31 -0.48 18.10
N LEU A 7 1.75 -0.66 19.30
CA LEU A 7 1.09 -1.93 19.66
C LEU A 7 -0.27 -1.67 20.32
N SER A 8 -1.27 -1.35 19.50
CA SER A 8 -2.68 -1.48 19.87
C SER A 8 -3.20 -2.80 19.29
N ASP A 9 -2.88 -3.90 19.98
CA ASP A 9 -2.84 -5.30 19.50
C ASP A 9 -4.19 -5.92 19.07
N ALA A 10 -5.33 -5.31 19.35
CA ALA A 10 -6.64 -5.94 19.11
C ALA A 10 -7.30 -5.66 17.74
N GLY A 11 -6.77 -4.72 16.94
CA GLY A 11 -7.36 -4.32 15.64
C GLY A 11 -6.49 -4.61 14.41
N TYR A 12 -5.28 -5.18 14.61
CA TYR A 12 -4.29 -5.32 13.54
C TYR A 12 -4.72 -6.27 12.42
N GLY A 13 -5.33 -7.41 12.75
CA GLY A 13 -5.67 -8.43 11.75
C GLY A 13 -6.65 -7.94 10.68
N GLU A 14 -7.68 -7.18 11.08
CA GLU A 14 -8.65 -6.61 10.12
C GLU A 14 -8.03 -5.48 9.30
N GLN A 15 -7.20 -4.64 9.92
CA GLN A 15 -6.52 -3.55 9.24
C GLN A 15 -5.46 -4.05 8.24
N GLU A 16 -4.79 -5.16 8.54
CA GLU A 16 -3.84 -5.83 7.63
C GLU A 16 -4.54 -6.48 6.44
N LEU A 17 -5.73 -7.06 6.64
CA LEU A 17 -6.55 -7.60 5.55
C LEU A 17 -7.05 -6.49 4.62
N ASP A 18 -7.50 -5.36 5.18
CA ASP A 18 -7.90 -4.17 4.42
C ASP A 18 -6.69 -3.57 3.66
N ALA A 19 -5.53 -3.49 4.31
CA ALA A 19 -4.30 -3.01 3.69
C ALA A 19 -3.81 -3.90 2.54
N ASN A 20 -3.85 -5.24 2.71
CA ASN A 20 -3.49 -6.18 1.65
C ASN A 20 -4.45 -6.05 0.46
N SER A 21 -5.75 -5.94 0.71
CA SER A 21 -6.76 -5.74 -0.33
C SER A 21 -6.49 -4.46 -1.12
N ALA A 22 -6.22 -3.35 -0.43
CA ALA A 22 -5.88 -2.08 -1.05
C ALA A 22 -4.58 -2.15 -1.88
N LEU A 23 -3.55 -2.84 -1.39
CA LEU A 23 -2.31 -3.05 -2.14
C LEU A 23 -2.53 -3.90 -3.40
N MET A 24 -3.36 -4.94 -3.32
CA MET A 24 -3.70 -5.81 -4.46
C MET A 24 -4.45 -5.05 -5.56
N GLU A 25 -5.38 -4.15 -5.19
CA GLU A 25 -6.08 -3.30 -6.16
C GLU A 25 -5.12 -2.37 -6.90
N VAL A 26 -4.17 -1.77 -6.18
CA VAL A 26 -3.15 -0.90 -6.77
C VAL A 26 -2.22 -1.70 -7.70
N ASP A 27 -1.76 -2.89 -7.28
CA ASP A 27 -0.95 -3.79 -8.12
C ASP A 27 -1.66 -4.17 -9.43
N LYS A 28 -2.94 -4.53 -9.33
CA LYS A 28 -3.78 -4.82 -10.50
C LYS A 28 -3.84 -3.61 -11.44
N GLY A 29 -3.99 -2.42 -10.87
CA GLY A 29 -3.93 -1.13 -11.56
C GLY A 29 -2.67 -0.94 -12.40
N LEU A 30 -1.51 -1.23 -11.80
CA LEU A 30 -0.21 -1.12 -12.45
C LEU A 30 -0.02 -2.13 -13.60
N ARG A 31 -0.65 -3.30 -13.50
CA ARG A 31 -0.56 -4.36 -14.52
C ARG A 31 -1.52 -4.17 -15.70
N TYR A 32 -2.41 -3.17 -15.68
CA TYR A 32 -3.29 -2.92 -16.81
C TYR A 32 -2.52 -2.42 -18.04
N GLY A 33 -2.93 -2.85 -19.24
CA GLY A 33 -2.30 -2.46 -20.50
C GLY A 33 -2.60 -1.04 -20.99
N LYS A 34 -3.31 -0.22 -20.20
CA LYS A 34 -3.66 1.16 -20.55
C LYS A 34 -2.92 2.15 -19.65
N LEU A 35 -2.17 3.06 -20.27
CA LEU A 35 -1.39 4.09 -19.57
C LEU A 35 -2.21 4.89 -18.56
N GLY A 36 -3.45 5.26 -18.90
CA GLY A 36 -4.32 6.03 -18.00
C GLY A 36 -4.62 5.30 -16.69
N GLU A 37 -4.88 3.99 -16.75
CA GLU A 37 -5.16 3.16 -15.57
C GLU A 37 -3.90 2.95 -14.72
N GLN A 38 -2.74 2.80 -15.36
CA GLN A 38 -1.45 2.73 -14.66
C GLN A 38 -1.10 4.04 -13.95
N CYS A 39 -1.27 5.19 -14.61
CA CYS A 39 -1.05 6.49 -13.98
C CYS A 39 -1.98 6.70 -12.79
N GLU A 40 -3.25 6.31 -12.91
CA GLU A 40 -4.20 6.37 -11.79
C GLU A 40 -3.76 5.49 -10.61
N ALA A 41 -3.22 4.31 -10.87
CA ALA A 41 -2.69 3.43 -9.84
C ALA A 41 -1.46 4.05 -9.14
N VAL A 42 -0.53 4.64 -9.89
CA VAL A 42 0.68 5.30 -9.34
C VAL A 42 0.31 6.44 -8.38
N VAL A 43 -0.67 7.28 -8.73
CA VAL A 43 -1.06 8.41 -7.87
C VAL A 43 -1.82 7.99 -6.60
N ARG A 44 -2.23 6.72 -6.48
CA ARG A 44 -2.90 6.20 -5.27
C ARG A 44 -1.93 5.79 -4.16
N PHE A 45 -0.65 5.54 -4.48
CA PHE A 45 0.36 5.13 -3.49
C PHE A 45 0.53 6.10 -2.31
N PRO A 46 0.59 7.43 -2.49
CA PRO A 46 0.68 8.37 -1.36
C PRO A 46 -0.48 8.21 -0.38
N ARG A 47 -1.71 8.01 -0.88
CA ARG A 47 -2.89 7.80 -0.04
C ARG A 47 -2.87 6.45 0.67
N LEU A 48 -2.35 5.40 0.01
CA LEU A 48 -2.14 4.08 0.62
C LEU A 48 -1.19 4.18 1.83
N PHE A 49 -0.09 4.91 1.70
CA PHE A 49 0.90 5.08 2.77
C PHE A 49 0.40 5.93 3.93
N GLN A 50 -0.41 6.95 3.65
CA GLN A 50 -1.07 7.74 4.68
C GLN A 50 -2.07 6.91 5.49
N LYS A 51 -2.83 6.03 4.83
CA LYS A 51 -3.84 5.19 5.49
C LYS A 51 -3.21 4.02 6.26
N TYR A 52 -2.13 3.45 5.74
CA TYR A 52 -1.46 2.29 6.32
C TYR A 52 0.06 2.51 6.39
N PRO A 53 0.55 3.21 7.43
CA PRO A 53 1.98 3.54 7.58
C PRO A 53 2.80 2.34 8.08
N PHE A 54 2.48 1.12 7.63
CA PHE A 54 3.15 -0.10 8.02
C PHE A 54 4.42 -0.29 7.17
N PRO A 55 5.61 -0.48 7.77
CA PRO A 55 6.85 -0.65 7.02
C PRO A 55 6.79 -1.78 5.98
N ILE A 56 6.13 -2.89 6.33
CA ILE A 56 6.00 -4.05 5.45
C ILE A 56 5.17 -3.74 4.20
N LEU A 57 4.10 -2.95 4.35
CA LEU A 57 3.22 -2.56 3.25
C LEU A 57 3.95 -1.56 2.34
N ILE A 58 4.60 -0.56 2.93
CA ILE A 58 5.36 0.46 2.21
C ILE A 58 6.46 -0.20 1.36
N ASN A 59 7.25 -1.11 1.95
CA ASN A 59 8.28 -1.84 1.22
C ASN A 59 7.67 -2.68 0.08
N SER A 60 6.59 -3.42 0.37
CA SER A 60 5.91 -4.24 -0.64
C SER A 60 5.35 -3.44 -1.80
N ALA A 61 4.86 -2.22 -1.52
CA ALA A 61 4.36 -1.28 -2.50
C ALA A 61 5.47 -0.71 -3.37
N PHE A 62 6.61 -0.33 -2.78
CA PHE A 62 7.77 0.14 -3.54
C PHE A 62 8.36 -0.94 -4.44
N LEU A 63 8.40 -2.21 -4.01
CA LEU A 63 8.82 -3.32 -4.86
C LEU A 63 7.92 -3.45 -6.10
N LYS A 64 6.61 -3.33 -5.95
CA LYS A 64 5.65 -3.36 -7.07
C LYS A 64 5.80 -2.16 -8.01
N LEU A 65 6.08 -0.97 -7.48
CA LEU A 65 6.42 0.21 -8.29
C LEU A 65 7.73 -0.03 -9.08
N ALA A 66 8.75 -0.60 -8.44
CA ALA A 66 10.02 -0.89 -9.10
C ALA A 66 9.88 -1.94 -10.22
N ASP A 67 8.93 -2.87 -10.11
CA ASP A 67 8.69 -3.86 -11.18
C ASP A 67 8.12 -3.22 -12.47
N VAL A 68 7.57 -2.01 -12.41
CA VAL A 68 6.98 -1.29 -13.56
C VAL A 68 7.81 -0.08 -14.03
N PHE A 69 8.88 0.29 -13.33
CA PHE A 69 9.78 1.40 -13.66
C PHE A 69 11.23 0.93 -13.81
#